data_AF-A0A316WLL4-F1
#
_entry.id   AF-A0A316WLL4-F1
#
_cell.length_a   1.000
_cell.length_b   1.000
_cell.length_c   1.000
_cell.angle_alpha   90.00
_cell.angle_beta   90.00
_cell.angle_gamma   90.00
#
_symmetry.space_group_name_H-M   'P 1'
#
loop_
_entity.id
_entity.type
_entity.pdbx_description
1 polymer ?
#
loop_
_entity_poly.entity_id
_entity_poly.type
_entity_poly.pdbx_seq_one_letter_code
_entity_poly.pdbx_strand_id
1 'polypeptide(L)'
;MKKLFLFFILLSGLVFGQKQLYKTLTYNDLITFYNGKLNVKSESLTENIERCKYIISTAKKENDETTLSVFSMLLKGLINANQSDKDNPYVSIYTDASSYNFYDDKNQFVGRIYKEKFEENLEIKGNSAETLLESYYYLLQD
;
A
#
# COMPACT_ATOMS: atom_id res chain seq x y z
N MET A 1 -47.75 -13.26 -8.23
CA MET A 1 -47.11 -11.99 -7.83
C MET A 1 -46.04 -12.12 -6.74
N LYS A 2 -46.14 -13.04 -5.75
CA LYS A 2 -45.10 -13.21 -4.71
C LYS A 2 -43.73 -13.74 -5.21
N LYS A 3 -43.69 -14.50 -6.31
CA LYS A 3 -42.44 -15.09 -6.86
C LYS A 3 -41.55 -14.08 -7.60
N LEU A 4 -42.11 -12.99 -8.13
CA LEU A 4 -41.36 -11.91 -8.79
C LEU A 4 -40.65 -10.99 -7.79
N PHE A 5 -41.22 -10.82 -6.60
CA PHE A 5 -40.66 -9.99 -5.53
C PHE A 5 -39.36 -10.59 -4.95
N LEU A 6 -39.30 -11.93 -4.82
CA LEU A 6 -38.10 -12.66 -4.41
C LEU A 6 -36.95 -12.55 -5.43
N PHE A 7 -37.26 -12.49 -6.72
CA PHE A 7 -36.26 -12.29 -7.77
C PHE A 7 -35.68 -10.86 -7.74
N PHE A 8 -36.52 -9.86 -7.45
CA PHE A 8 -36.09 -8.47 -7.30
C PHE A 8 -35.21 -8.25 -6.05
N ILE A 9 -35.48 -8.96 -4.95
CA ILE A 9 -34.68 -8.88 -3.72
C ILE A 9 -33.32 -9.57 -3.88
N LEU A 10 -33.24 -10.67 -4.65
CA LEU A 10 -31.98 -11.34 -4.98
C LEU A 10 -31.11 -10.52 -5.95
N LEU A 11 -31.73 -9.81 -6.90
CA LEU A 11 -31.02 -8.90 -7.82
C LEU A 11 -30.63 -7.57 -7.14
N SER A 12 -31.43 -7.04 -6.23
CA SER A 12 -31.09 -5.81 -5.50
C SER A 12 -30.04 -6.01 -4.41
N GLY A 13 -29.85 -7.24 -3.92
CA GLY A 13 -28.76 -7.58 -3.01
C GLY A 13 -27.36 -7.56 -3.65
N LEU A 14 -27.25 -7.62 -4.98
CA LEU A 14 -25.98 -7.58 -5.71
C LEU A 14 -25.44 -6.17 -5.98
N VAL A 15 -26.25 -5.12 -5.74
CA VAL A 15 -25.89 -3.73 -6.09
C VAL A 15 -25.39 -2.92 -4.88
N PHE A 16 -25.33 -3.52 -3.69
CA PHE A 16 -24.78 -2.85 -2.50
C PHE A 16 -23.26 -3.02 -2.42
N GLY A 17 -22.54 -2.04 -2.96
CA GLY A 17 -21.14 -1.74 -2.60
C GLY A 17 -20.09 -2.71 -3.14
N GLN A 18 -20.06 -2.94 -4.45
CA GLN A 18 -18.92 -3.65 -5.05
C GLN A 18 -17.65 -2.81 -4.90
N LYS A 19 -16.73 -3.28 -4.04
CA LYS A 19 -15.37 -2.76 -3.95
C LYS A 19 -14.69 -3.01 -5.30
N GLN A 20 -14.39 -1.95 -6.03
CA GLN A 20 -13.71 -2.03 -7.33
C GLN A 20 -12.21 -1.93 -7.11
N LEU A 21 -11.42 -2.83 -7.72
CA LEU A 21 -9.96 -2.71 -7.70
C LEU A 21 -9.57 -1.39 -8.37
N TYR A 22 -8.93 -0.50 -7.63
CA TYR A 22 -8.46 0.79 -8.10
C TYR A 22 -7.01 0.70 -8.59
N LYS A 23 -6.12 0.16 -7.75
CA LYS A 23 -4.70 0.01 -8.07
C LYS A 23 -4.11 -1.16 -7.29
N THR A 24 -3.15 -1.84 -7.90
CA THR A 24 -2.23 -2.74 -7.23
C THR A 24 -0.84 -2.13 -7.30
N LEU A 25 -0.13 -2.11 -6.17
CA LEU A 25 1.29 -1.80 -6.08
C LEU A 25 2.02 -3.12 -5.83
N THR A 26 3.06 -3.36 -6.59
CA THR A 26 3.87 -4.59 -6.55
C THR A 26 5.06 -4.45 -5.61
N TYR A 27 5.74 -5.55 -5.30
CA TYR A 27 7.03 -5.49 -4.64
C TYR A 27 8.09 -4.74 -5.47
N ASN A 28 7.99 -4.76 -6.80
CA ASN A 28 8.86 -3.97 -7.67
C ASN A 28 8.62 -2.45 -7.50
N ASP A 29 7.37 -2.03 -7.30
CA ASP A 29 7.04 -0.62 -6.99
C ASP A 29 7.63 -0.20 -5.65
N LEU A 30 7.56 -1.07 -4.63
CA LEU A 30 8.21 -0.86 -3.34
C LEU A 30 9.73 -0.68 -3.48
N ILE A 31 10.39 -1.56 -4.22
CA ILE A 31 11.84 -1.52 -4.43
C ILE A 31 12.23 -0.24 -5.16
N THR A 32 11.46 0.12 -6.20
CA THR A 32 11.68 1.35 -6.97
C THR A 32 11.51 2.60 -6.10
N PHE A 33 10.48 2.64 -5.25
CA PHE A 33 10.26 3.71 -4.30
C PHE A 33 11.42 3.84 -3.31
N TYR A 34 11.85 2.72 -2.69
CA TYR A 34 12.98 2.69 -1.76
C TYR A 34 14.27 3.22 -2.41
N ASN A 35 14.61 2.71 -3.60
CA ASN A 35 15.78 3.14 -4.35
C ASN A 35 15.70 4.61 -4.75
N GLY A 36 14.52 5.07 -5.15
CA GLY A 36 14.26 6.47 -5.50
C GLY A 36 14.49 7.42 -4.32
N LYS A 37 13.93 7.10 -3.14
CA LYS A 37 14.12 7.93 -1.93
C LYS A 37 15.57 8.00 -1.48
N LEU A 38 16.35 6.94 -1.72
CA LEU A 38 17.78 6.88 -1.36
C LEU A 38 18.72 7.28 -2.50
N ASN A 39 18.20 7.67 -3.67
CA ASN A 39 18.98 7.96 -4.88
C ASN A 39 19.95 6.82 -5.29
N VAL A 40 19.54 5.57 -5.09
CA VAL A 40 20.31 4.37 -5.43
C VAL A 40 20.02 3.96 -6.87
N LYS A 41 21.06 3.89 -7.70
CA LYS A 41 20.90 3.66 -9.16
C LYS A 41 20.92 2.19 -9.58
N SER A 42 21.45 1.29 -8.76
CA SER A 42 21.69 -0.12 -9.15
C SER A 42 22.11 -0.97 -7.94
N GLU A 43 21.15 -1.38 -7.11
CA GLU A 43 21.38 -2.36 -6.04
C GLU A 43 20.44 -3.56 -6.21
N SER A 44 20.96 -4.73 -5.89
CA SER A 44 20.16 -5.94 -5.74
C SER A 44 19.23 -5.82 -4.53
N LEU A 45 18.16 -6.63 -4.50
CA LEU A 45 17.24 -6.67 -3.37
C LEU A 45 17.96 -7.02 -2.05
N THR A 46 18.95 -7.90 -2.10
CA THR A 46 19.77 -8.25 -0.93
C THR A 46 20.57 -7.05 -0.42
N GLU A 47 21.21 -6.29 -1.31
CA GLU A 47 21.95 -5.07 -0.94
C GLU A 47 21.01 -4.01 -0.34
N ASN A 48 19.82 -3.86 -0.92
CA ASN A 48 18.79 -2.98 -0.39
C ASN A 48 18.36 -3.36 1.03
N ILE A 49 18.17 -4.67 1.31
CA ILE A 49 17.83 -5.18 2.64
C ILE A 49 18.93 -4.85 3.64
N GLU A 50 20.20 -5.10 3.29
CA GLU A 50 21.33 -4.82 4.19
C GLU A 50 21.51 -3.32 4.44
N ARG A 51 21.33 -2.48 3.42
CA ARG A 51 21.31 -1.02 3.58
C ARG A 51 20.19 -0.58 4.52
N CYS A 52 19.00 -1.14 4.36
CA CYS A 52 17.86 -0.79 5.20
C CYS A 52 18.12 -1.15 6.67
N LYS A 53 18.69 -2.35 6.93
CA LYS A 53 19.15 -2.76 8.26
C LYS A 53 20.21 -1.81 8.84
N TYR A 54 21.16 -1.37 8.02
CA TYR A 54 22.18 -0.40 8.44
C TYR A 54 21.55 0.93 8.87
N ILE A 55 20.62 1.48 8.08
CA ILE A 55 19.92 2.73 8.39
C ILE A 55 19.16 2.61 9.72
N ILE A 56 18.42 1.51 9.92
CA ILE A 56 17.71 1.21 11.17
C ILE A 56 18.67 1.16 12.37
N SER A 57 19.83 0.52 12.21
CA SER A 57 20.84 0.41 13.26
C SER A 57 21.40 1.78 13.67
N THR A 58 21.66 2.65 12.69
CA THR A 58 22.11 4.02 12.93
C THR A 58 21.02 4.86 13.60
N ALA A 59 19.78 4.82 13.11
CA ALA A 59 18.64 5.53 13.69
C ALA A 59 18.42 5.15 15.17
N LYS A 60 18.56 3.87 15.53
CA LYS A 60 18.50 3.41 16.93
C LYS A 60 19.58 4.03 17.82
N LYS A 61 20.81 4.17 17.31
CA LYS A 61 21.92 4.77 18.08
C LYS A 61 21.71 6.27 18.28
N GLU A 62 21.09 6.91 17.31
CA GLU A 62 20.83 8.35 17.29
C GLU A 62 19.50 8.74 17.97
N ASN A 63 18.67 7.75 18.37
CA ASN A 63 17.31 7.93 18.85
C ASN A 63 16.39 8.66 17.84
N ASP A 64 16.60 8.41 16.55
CA ASP A 64 15.73 8.89 15.48
C ASP A 64 14.55 7.92 15.29
N GLU A 65 13.51 8.10 16.10
CA GLU A 65 12.31 7.26 16.09
C GLU A 65 11.53 7.32 14.77
N THR A 66 11.59 8.45 14.07
CA THR A 66 10.89 8.62 12.78
C THR A 66 11.53 7.74 11.72
N THR A 67 12.85 7.86 11.56
CA THR A 67 13.61 7.02 10.61
C THR A 67 13.51 5.55 11.00
N LEU A 68 13.61 5.24 12.30
CA LEU A 68 13.45 3.87 12.80
C LEU A 68 12.11 3.26 12.37
N SER A 69 11.00 3.98 12.60
CA SER A 69 9.65 3.52 12.26
C SER A 69 9.50 3.27 10.75
N VAL A 70 9.80 4.29 9.94
CA VAL A 70 9.64 4.24 8.48
C VAL A 70 10.48 3.12 7.87
N PHE A 71 11.78 3.04 8.23
CA PHE A 71 12.66 2.03 7.65
C PHE A 71 12.34 0.63 8.17
N SER A 72 11.79 0.47 9.38
CA SER A 72 11.33 -0.84 9.86
C SER A 72 10.16 -1.37 9.01
N MET A 73 9.24 -0.49 8.60
CA MET A 73 8.15 -0.87 7.68
C MET A 73 8.69 -1.25 6.30
N LEU A 74 9.60 -0.44 5.75
CA LEU A 74 10.27 -0.73 4.47
C LEU A 74 11.02 -2.07 4.51
N LEU A 75 11.77 -2.33 5.59
CA LEU A 75 12.52 -3.59 5.75
C LEU A 75 11.59 -4.80 5.71
N LYS A 76 10.44 -4.74 6.37
CA LYS A 76 9.44 -5.83 6.34
C LYS A 76 8.98 -6.11 4.91
N GLY A 77 8.63 -5.07 4.15
CA GLY A 77 8.23 -5.20 2.75
C GLY A 77 9.35 -5.76 1.86
N LEU A 78 10.60 -5.30 2.03
CA LEU A 78 11.76 -5.78 1.26
C LEU A 78 12.08 -7.25 1.56
N ILE A 79 11.98 -7.69 2.82
CA ILE A 79 12.17 -9.09 3.19
C ILE A 79 11.09 -9.98 2.55
N ASN A 80 9.83 -9.55 2.57
CA ASN A 80 8.73 -10.28 1.94
C ASN A 80 8.90 -10.36 0.41
N ALA A 81 9.37 -9.28 -0.22
CA ALA A 81 9.71 -9.26 -1.64
C ALA A 81 10.74 -10.33 -2.01
N ASN A 82 11.73 -10.58 -1.14
CA ASN A 82 12.77 -11.59 -1.41
C ASN A 82 12.25 -13.03 -1.36
N GLN A 83 11.08 -13.24 -0.76
CA GLN A 83 10.42 -14.53 -0.67
C GLN A 83 9.33 -14.70 -1.74
N SER A 84 9.06 -13.66 -2.52
CA SER A 84 7.92 -13.58 -3.45
C SER A 84 8.41 -13.21 -4.86
N ASP A 85 7.54 -13.40 -5.86
CA ASP A 85 7.77 -12.78 -7.16
C ASP A 85 7.66 -11.25 -7.02
N LYS A 86 8.58 -10.50 -7.63
CA LYS A 86 8.61 -9.03 -7.55
C LYS A 86 7.37 -8.37 -8.16
N ASP A 87 6.69 -9.06 -9.08
CA ASP A 87 5.49 -8.57 -9.74
C ASP A 87 4.21 -8.94 -8.95
N ASN A 88 4.34 -9.68 -7.84
CA ASN A 88 3.21 -9.95 -6.95
C ASN A 88 2.73 -8.67 -6.23
N PRO A 89 1.44 -8.60 -5.88
CA PRO A 89 0.88 -7.50 -5.08
C PRO A 89 1.58 -7.35 -3.73
N TYR A 90 2.05 -6.14 -3.44
CA TYR A 90 2.47 -5.69 -2.12
C TYR A 90 1.34 -4.93 -1.40
N VAL A 91 0.61 -4.09 -2.15
CA VAL A 91 -0.57 -3.36 -1.65
C VAL A 91 -1.66 -3.44 -2.70
N SER A 92 -2.88 -3.75 -2.25
CA SER A 92 -4.08 -3.67 -3.09
C SER A 92 -4.99 -2.56 -2.59
N ILE A 93 -5.41 -1.68 -3.49
CA ILE A 93 -6.26 -0.54 -3.19
C ILE A 93 -7.58 -0.73 -3.90
N TYR A 94 -8.66 -0.79 -3.13
CA TYR A 94 -10.02 -0.88 -3.65
C TYR A 94 -10.76 0.41 -3.38
N THR A 95 -11.55 0.86 -4.34
CA THR A 95 -12.42 2.02 -4.18
C THR A 95 -13.88 1.60 -4.02
N ASP A 96 -14.60 2.35 -3.21
CA ASP A 96 -16.07 2.31 -3.12
C ASP A 96 -16.64 3.72 -3.34
N ALA A 97 -17.94 3.90 -3.13
CA ALA A 97 -18.60 5.19 -3.34
C ALA A 97 -17.99 6.34 -2.53
N SER A 98 -17.33 6.06 -1.40
CA SER A 98 -16.92 7.07 -0.40
C SER A 98 -15.43 7.05 -0.06
N SER A 99 -14.69 6.02 -0.45
CA SER A 99 -13.32 5.83 0.05
C SER A 99 -12.42 4.98 -0.83
N TYR A 100 -11.14 5.03 -0.50
CA TYR A 100 -10.09 4.11 -0.92
C TYR A 100 -9.70 3.25 0.28
N ASN A 101 -9.74 1.94 0.11
CA ASN A 101 -9.49 0.94 1.13
C ASN A 101 -8.20 0.19 0.77
N PHE A 102 -7.23 0.22 1.66
CA PHE A 102 -5.90 -0.36 1.48
C PHE A 102 -5.84 -1.73 2.14
N TYR A 103 -5.23 -2.67 1.43
CA TYR A 103 -5.02 -4.04 1.88
C TYR A 103 -3.56 -4.43 1.66
N ASP A 104 -3.02 -5.21 2.58
CA ASP A 104 -1.64 -5.71 2.52
C ASP A 104 -1.46 -6.85 1.49
N ASP A 105 -0.24 -7.38 1.43
CA ASP A 105 0.16 -8.49 0.55
C ASP A 105 -0.59 -9.81 0.84
N LYS A 106 -1.22 -9.92 2.02
CA LYS A 106 -2.07 -11.04 2.44
C LYS A 106 -3.56 -10.74 2.28
N ASN A 107 -3.89 -9.63 1.62
CA ASN A 107 -5.25 -9.13 1.42
C ASN A 107 -5.98 -8.85 2.76
N GLN A 108 -5.24 -8.49 3.81
CA GLN A 108 -5.78 -8.02 5.08
C GLN A 108 -6.03 -6.51 5.01
N PHE A 109 -7.19 -6.06 5.51
CA PHE A 109 -7.52 -4.64 5.53
C PHE A 109 -6.56 -3.89 6.46
N VAL A 110 -5.93 -2.85 5.93
CA VAL A 110 -5.01 -1.98 6.67
C VAL A 110 -5.71 -0.70 7.10
N GLY A 111 -6.38 -0.02 6.18
CA GLY A 111 -7.01 1.26 6.49
C GLY A 111 -7.80 1.83 5.33
N ARG A 112 -8.49 2.95 5.61
CA ARG A 112 -9.27 3.68 4.61
C ARG A 112 -8.92 5.15 4.57
N ILE A 113 -8.99 5.73 3.39
CA ILE A 113 -8.92 7.18 3.18
C ILE A 113 -10.20 7.61 2.47
N TYR A 114 -10.88 8.62 3.00
CA TYR A 114 -12.09 9.17 2.39
C TYR A 114 -11.77 9.83 1.05
N LYS A 115 -12.63 9.63 0.06
CA LYS A 115 -12.43 10.09 -1.32
C LYS A 115 -12.09 11.55 -1.42
N GLU A 116 -12.88 12.41 -0.77
CA GLU A 116 -12.67 13.86 -0.76
C GLU A 116 -11.23 14.24 -0.43
N LYS A 117 -10.67 13.68 0.65
CA LYS A 117 -9.29 13.95 1.07
C LYS A 117 -8.26 13.31 0.15
N PHE A 118 -8.55 12.12 -0.37
CA PHE A 118 -7.57 11.39 -1.16
C PHE A 118 -7.48 11.93 -2.58
N GLU A 119 -8.60 12.25 -3.21
CA GLU A 119 -8.66 12.81 -4.55
C GLU A 119 -7.95 14.17 -4.60
N GLU A 120 -8.12 15.04 -3.60
CA GLU A 120 -7.33 16.28 -3.46
C GLU A 120 -5.82 15.99 -3.43
N ASN A 121 -5.38 15.02 -2.62
CA ASN A 121 -3.97 14.66 -2.54
C ASN A 121 -3.45 14.07 -3.87
N LEU A 122 -4.27 13.30 -4.59
CA LEU A 122 -3.94 12.76 -5.90
C LEU A 122 -3.88 13.85 -6.98
N GLU A 123 -4.67 14.91 -6.89
CA GLU A 123 -4.60 16.08 -7.77
C GLU A 123 -3.31 16.88 -7.54
N ILE A 124 -2.89 17.06 -6.29
CA ILE A 124 -1.70 17.84 -5.92
C ILE A 124 -0.40 17.06 -6.20
N LYS A 125 -0.31 15.82 -5.71
CA LYS A 125 0.91 14.98 -5.78
C LYS A 125 0.96 14.06 -6.99
N GLY A 126 -0.15 13.91 -7.70
CA GLY A 126 -0.29 12.96 -8.79
C GLY A 126 -0.61 11.53 -8.30
N ASN A 127 -1.24 10.77 -9.19
CA ASN A 127 -1.58 9.36 -8.97
C ASN A 127 -0.41 8.42 -9.30
N SER A 128 0.68 8.55 -8.55
CA SER A 128 1.90 7.75 -8.69
C SER A 128 1.97 6.60 -7.67
N ALA A 129 2.81 5.59 -7.93
CA ALA A 129 3.09 4.53 -6.95
C ALA A 129 3.64 5.10 -5.64
N GLU A 130 4.45 6.16 -5.73
CA GLU A 130 4.99 6.91 -4.60
C GLU A 130 3.88 7.51 -3.72
N THR A 131 2.95 8.28 -4.28
CA THR A 131 1.84 8.88 -3.52
C THR A 131 1.01 7.81 -2.80
N LEU A 132 0.74 6.69 -3.47
CA LEU A 132 -0.05 5.60 -2.92
C LEU A 132 0.70 4.84 -1.82
N LEU A 133 2.01 4.60 -1.97
CA LEU A 133 2.86 3.99 -0.94
C LEU A 133 3.04 4.89 0.27
N GLU A 134 3.26 6.20 0.09
CA GLU A 134 3.34 7.15 1.20
C GLU A 134 2.05 7.15 2.03
N SER A 135 0.90 7.10 1.35
CA SER A 135 -0.40 7.05 2.01
C SER A 135 -0.63 5.73 2.75
N TYR A 136 -0.18 4.62 2.17
CA TYR A 136 -0.19 3.33 2.83
C TYR A 136 0.69 3.31 4.09
N TYR A 137 1.90 3.88 4.04
CA TYR A 137 2.78 3.97 5.21
C TYR A 137 2.26 4.89 6.30
N TYR A 138 1.54 5.95 5.94
CA TYR A 138 0.84 6.78 6.92
C TYR A 138 -0.22 5.95 7.67
N LEU A 139 -1.02 5.16 6.94
CA LEU A 139 -2.03 4.29 7.55
C LEU A 139 -1.45 3.18 8.45
N LEU A 140 -0.21 2.76 8.23
CA LEU A 140 0.47 1.77 9.07
C LEU A 140 1.00 2.34 10.39
N GLN A 141 1.03 3.67 10.53
CA GLN A 141 1.46 4.37 11.75
C GLN A 141 0.30 4.64 12.72
N ASP A 142 -0.94 4.61 12.21
CA ASP A 142 -2.18 4.76 12.99
C ASP A 142 -2.58 3.45 13.70
#